data_AF-A0A9D2J299-F1
#
_entry.id   AF-A0A9D2J299-F1
#
_cell.length_a   1.000
_cell.length_b   1.000
_cell.length_c   1.000
_cell.angle_alpha   90.00
_cell.angle_beta   90.00
_cell.angle_gamma   90.00
#
_symmetry.space_group_name_H-M   'P 1'
#
loop_
_entity.id
_entity.type
_entity.pdbx_description
1 polymer ?
#
loop_
_entity_poly.entity_id
_entity_poly.type
_entity_poly.pdbx_seq_one_letter_code
_entity_poly.pdbx_strand_id
1 'polypeptide(L)'
;MNTLNLNAELFRELSYIADDENSMKKLLKYVKKLVAQQYKAPVPTVSVVSEDAESYRPKTKAELIEDLNEVCEEIKLIRAGKLKGRPAEELKHELHD
;
A
#
# COMPACT_ATOMS: atom_id res chain seq x y z
N MET A 1 27.55 -4.65 -5.96
CA MET A 1 27.02 -3.97 -7.16
C MET A 1 27.29 -2.48 -7.01
N ASN A 2 28.01 -1.84 -7.95
CA ASN A 2 28.39 -0.43 -7.84
C ASN A 2 27.39 0.43 -8.65
N THR A 3 27.15 1.68 -8.27
CA THR A 3 26.08 2.55 -8.83
C THR A 3 26.18 2.74 -10.35
N LEU A 4 27.41 2.71 -10.90
CA LEU A 4 27.66 2.76 -12.34
C LEU A 4 27.15 1.53 -13.09
N ASN A 5 27.17 0.36 -12.45
CA ASN A 5 26.70 -0.89 -13.03
C ASN A 5 25.16 -0.93 -13.11
N LEU A 6 24.48 -0.38 -12.09
CA LEU A 6 23.01 -0.29 -12.06
C LEU A 6 22.46 0.66 -13.14
N ASN A 7 23.09 1.82 -13.34
CA ASN A 7 22.64 2.78 -14.35
C ASN A 7 22.75 2.19 -15.76
N ALA A 8 23.87 1.52 -16.06
CA ALA A 8 24.07 0.87 -17.35
C ALA A 8 23.04 -0.24 -17.62
N GLU A 9 22.74 -1.04 -16.60
CA GLU A 9 21.71 -2.09 -16.68
C GLU A 9 20.31 -1.50 -16.88
N LEU A 10 19.96 -0.45 -16.13
CA LEU A 10 18.70 0.26 -16.30
C LEU A 10 18.52 0.75 -17.75
N PHE A 11 19.53 1.40 -18.32
CA PHE A 11 19.44 1.88 -19.71
C PHE A 11 19.28 0.73 -20.71
N ARG A 12 19.94 -0.41 -20.50
CA ARG A 12 19.79 -1.60 -21.35
C ARG A 12 18.37 -2.12 -21.33
N GLU A 13 17.75 -2.25 -20.16
CA GLU A 13 16.36 -2.71 -20.02
C GLU A 13 15.37 -1.71 -20.62
N LEU A 14 15.62 -0.41 -20.45
CA LEU A 14 14.81 0.65 -21.08
C LEU A 14 14.89 0.61 -22.60
N SER A 15 16.06 0.37 -23.17
CA SER A 15 16.23 0.19 -24.61
C SER A 15 15.49 -1.05 -25.13
N TYR A 16 15.47 -2.14 -24.37
CA TYR A 16 14.77 -3.37 -24.76
C TYR A 16 13.24 -3.17 -24.89
N ILE A 17 12.65 -2.31 -24.06
CA ILE A 17 11.20 -2.02 -24.08
C ILE A 17 10.83 -0.76 -24.88
N ALA A 18 11.82 -0.03 -25.43
CA ALA A 18 11.60 1.28 -26.03
C ALA A 18 10.67 1.23 -27.26
N ASP A 19 10.66 0.12 -28.00
CA ASP A 19 9.85 -0.06 -29.19
C ASP A 19 8.37 -0.41 -28.88
N ASP A 20 8.04 -0.78 -27.64
CA ASP A 20 6.66 -1.05 -27.22
C ASP A 20 6.03 0.18 -26.54
N GLU A 21 5.16 0.87 -27.29
CA GLU A 21 4.47 2.08 -26.84
C GLU A 21 3.70 1.86 -25.52
N ASN A 22 3.10 0.68 -25.34
CA ASN A 22 2.31 0.37 -24.15
C ASN A 22 3.19 0.22 -22.91
N SER A 23 4.33 -0.46 -23.01
CA SER A 23 5.33 -0.58 -21.94
C SER A 23 5.95 0.76 -21.59
N MET A 24 6.27 1.60 -22.59
CA MET A 24 6.78 2.95 -22.34
C MET A 24 5.75 3.86 -21.65
N LYS A 25 4.46 3.78 -22.02
CA LYS A 25 3.37 4.50 -21.32
C LYS A 25 3.25 4.06 -19.85
N LYS A 26 3.34 2.76 -19.58
CA LYS A 26 3.30 2.21 -18.20
C LYS A 26 4.49 2.66 -17.37
N LEU A 27 5.70 2.60 -17.94
CA LEU A 27 6.92 3.09 -17.32
C LEU A 27 6.80 4.57 -16.98
N LEU A 28 6.38 5.41 -17.93
CA LEU A 28 6.20 6.85 -17.72
C LEU A 28 5.21 7.14 -16.58
N LYS A 29 4.11 6.39 -16.51
CA LYS A 29 3.13 6.51 -15.42
C LYS A 29 3.75 6.15 -14.06
N TYR A 30 4.57 5.10 -14.01
CA TYR A 30 5.24 4.67 -12.79
C TYR A 30 6.29 5.68 -12.33
N VAL A 31 7.12 6.19 -13.23
CA VAL A 31 8.10 7.24 -12.94
C VAL A 31 7.40 8.51 -12.44
N LYS A 32 6.32 8.97 -13.10
CA LYS A 32 5.51 10.09 -12.62
C LYS A 32 4.95 9.86 -11.20
N LYS A 33 4.49 8.64 -10.92
CA LYS A 33 3.98 8.26 -9.59
C LYS A 33 5.08 8.28 -8.53
N LEU A 34 6.26 7.74 -8.84
CA LEU A 34 7.42 7.75 -7.94
C LEU A 34 7.87 9.18 -7.63
N VAL A 35 7.99 10.03 -8.65
CA VAL A 35 8.35 11.44 -8.49
C VAL A 35 7.30 12.17 -7.63
N ALA A 36 6.01 11.98 -7.93
CA ALA A 36 4.93 12.55 -7.13
C ALA A 36 4.91 12.04 -5.68
N GLN A 37 5.33 10.81 -5.42
CA GLN A 37 5.48 10.26 -4.07
C GLN A 37 6.67 10.86 -3.32
N GLN A 38 7.77 11.13 -4.00
CA GLN A 38 8.93 11.79 -3.39
C GLN A 38 8.67 13.25 -3.03
N TYR A 39 7.81 13.95 -3.77
CA TYR A 39 7.33 15.29 -3.40
C TYR A 39 6.16 15.29 -2.40
N LYS A 40 5.53 14.14 -2.12
CA LYS A 40 4.45 14.00 -1.12
C LYS A 40 4.93 13.74 0.30
N ALA A 41 6.24 13.70 0.55
CA ALA A 41 6.80 13.72 1.89
C ALA A 41 7.55 15.04 2.13
N PRO A 42 7.14 15.95 3.05
CA PRO A 42 5.92 16.01 3.87
C PRO A 42 5.23 17.40 3.87
N VAL A 43 3.97 17.51 3.43
CA VAL A 43 3.03 18.57 3.89
C VAL A 43 1.61 17.99 3.85
N PRO A 44 0.82 18.08 4.94
CA PRO A 44 -0.55 17.57 4.95
C PRO A 44 -1.46 18.55 4.20
N THR A 45 -1.91 18.20 3.00
CA THR A 45 -3.06 18.86 2.38
C THR A 45 -4.07 17.82 1.88
N VAL A 46 -5.12 17.77 2.68
CA VAL A 46 -6.44 17.16 2.53
C VAL A 46 -6.90 17.01 1.07
N SER A 47 -7.40 15.83 0.73
CA SER A 47 -8.45 15.66 -0.28
C SER A 47 -9.52 14.74 0.30
N VAL A 48 -10.70 15.33 0.42
CA VAL A 48 -11.85 15.02 1.26
C VAL A 48 -12.50 13.68 0.92
N VAL A 49 -12.85 12.87 1.93
CA VAL A 49 -14.11 12.11 1.98
C VAL A 49 -14.52 11.81 3.45
N SER A 50 -15.78 12.15 3.75
CA SER A 50 -16.61 11.85 4.94
C SER A 50 -16.51 12.76 6.17
N GLU A 51 -17.66 13.35 6.53
CA GLU A 51 -17.86 14.37 7.59
C GLU A 51 -17.94 13.81 9.03
N ASP A 52 -17.60 12.53 9.24
CA ASP A 52 -17.52 11.88 10.56
C ASP A 52 -16.14 11.23 10.80
N ALA A 53 -15.09 11.79 10.20
CA ALA A 53 -13.75 11.26 10.33
C ALA A 53 -13.02 11.92 11.50
N GLU A 54 -12.89 11.19 12.61
CA GLU A 54 -11.86 11.45 13.62
C GLU A 54 -10.54 11.78 12.93
N SER A 55 -9.92 12.88 13.35
CA SER A 55 -8.66 13.38 12.80
C SER A 55 -7.65 12.25 12.62
N TYR A 56 -7.37 11.90 11.36
CA TYR A 56 -6.42 10.84 11.05
C TYR A 56 -5.04 11.19 11.59
N ARG A 57 -4.67 10.54 12.70
CA ARG A 57 -3.36 10.67 13.31
C ARG A 57 -2.41 9.65 12.67
N PRO A 58 -1.30 10.07 12.05
CA PRO A 58 -0.33 9.13 11.51
C PRO A 58 0.27 8.29 12.65
N LYS A 59 0.06 6.97 12.61
CA LYS A 59 0.62 6.02 13.57
C LYS A 59 2.14 5.90 13.38
N THR A 60 2.85 5.82 14.50
CA THR A 60 4.29 5.55 14.52
C THR A 60 4.58 4.10 14.17
N LYS A 61 5.84 3.78 13.82
CA LYS A 61 6.26 2.41 13.53
C LYS A 61 5.99 1.44 14.69
N ALA A 62 6.11 1.93 15.93
CA ALA A 62 5.85 1.13 17.13
C ALA A 62 4.36 0.80 17.26
N GLU A 63 3.48 1.79 17.08
CA GLU A 63 2.03 1.59 17.09
C GLU A 63 1.57 0.62 15.99
N LEU A 64 2.19 0.69 14.81
CA LEU A 64 1.87 -0.28 13.73
C LEU A 64 2.32 -1.71 14.07
N ILE A 65 3.44 -1.87 14.78
CA ILE A 65 3.91 -3.19 15.22
C ILE A 65 2.99 -3.74 16.32
N GLU A 66 2.51 -2.88 17.21
CA GLU A 66 1.54 -3.24 18.25
C GLU A 66 0.23 -3.73 17.63
N ASP A 67 -0.34 -2.99 16.67
CA ASP A 67 -1.53 -3.39 15.92
C ASP A 67 -1.33 -4.78 15.25
N LEU A 68 -0.17 -4.99 14.61
CA LEU A 68 0.13 -6.27 13.94
C LEU A 68 0.27 -7.44 14.91
N ASN A 69 0.80 -7.18 16.11
CA ASN A 69 0.91 -8.19 17.16
C ASN A 69 -0.47 -8.56 17.71
N GLU A 70 -1.35 -7.58 17.93
CA GLU A 70 -2.73 -7.81 18.36
C GLU A 70 -3.48 -8.70 17.35
N VAL A 71 -3.42 -8.36 16.07
CA VAL A 71 -4.02 -9.17 14.98
C VAL A 71 -3.42 -10.59 14.94
N CYS A 72 -2.11 -10.73 15.16
CA CYS A 72 -1.48 -12.05 15.23
C CYS A 72 -2.01 -12.90 16.38
N GLU A 73 -2.25 -12.31 17.56
CA GLU A 73 -2.82 -13.03 18.70
C GLU A 73 -4.29 -13.41 18.46
N GLU A 74 -5.09 -12.54 17.83
CA GLU A 74 -6.46 -12.87 17.43
C GLU A 74 -6.51 -14.07 16.47
N ILE A 75 -5.64 -14.08 15.45
CA ILE A 75 -5.55 -15.20 14.50
C ILE A 75 -5.16 -16.49 15.22
N LYS A 76 -4.25 -16.42 16.21
CA LYS A 76 -3.89 -17.59 17.02
C LYS A 76 -5.08 -18.11 17.82
N LEU A 77 -5.91 -17.23 18.39
CA LEU A 77 -7.11 -17.62 19.16
C LEU A 77 -8.21 -18.20 18.27
N ILE A 78 -8.41 -17.66 17.07
CA ILE A 78 -9.31 -18.22 16.05
C ILE A 78 -8.85 -19.62 15.66
N ARG A 79 -7.55 -19.78 15.36
CA ARG A 79 -6.96 -21.07 14.98
C ARG A 79 -6.99 -22.10 16.12
N ALA A 80 -6.90 -21.64 17.37
CA ALA A 80 -7.08 -22.47 18.56
C ALA A 80 -8.56 -22.84 18.82
N GLY A 81 -9.50 -22.39 17.97
CA GLY A 81 -10.93 -22.66 18.09
C GLY A 81 -11.60 -21.95 19.27
N LYS A 82 -10.90 -21.01 19.93
CA LYS A 82 -11.42 -20.25 21.07
C LYS A 82 -12.24 -19.03 20.66
N LEU A 83 -12.07 -18.58 19.42
CA LEU A 83 -12.80 -17.46 18.83
C LEU A 83 -13.59 -17.97 17.63
N LYS A 84 -14.91 -17.76 17.63
CA LYS A 84 -15.77 -18.11 16.50
C LYS A 84 -15.67 -17.00 15.46
N GLY A 85 -15.08 -17.31 14.31
CA GLY A 85 -15.18 -16.44 13.14
C GLY A 85 -16.64 -16.39 12.67
N ARG A 86 -17.15 -15.20 12.39
CA ARG A 86 -18.45 -15.02 11.74
C ARG A 86 -18.32 -15.22 10.22
N PRO A 87 -19.27 -15.92 9.57
CA PRO A 87 -19.21 -16.20 8.13
C PRO A 87 -19.32 -14.91 7.29
N ALA A 88 -18.71 -14.92 6.11
CA ALA A 88 -18.65 -13.75 5.22
C ALA A 88 -20.04 -13.32 4.73
N GLU A 89 -20.99 -14.26 4.65
CA GLU A 89 -22.38 -14.00 4.28
C GLU A 89 -23.12 -13.12 5.30
N GLU A 90 -22.84 -13.27 6.60
CA GLU A 90 -23.43 -12.41 7.65
C GLU A 90 -22.90 -10.98 7.53
N LEU A 91 -21.59 -10.81 7.32
CA LEU A 91 -20.96 -9.51 7.07
C LEU A 91 -21.50 -8.81 5.81
N LYS A 92 -21.81 -9.60 4.77
CA LYS A 92 -22.39 -9.06 3.52
C LYS A 92 -23.82 -8.58 3.73
N HIS A 93 -24.59 -9.23 4.60
CA HIS A 93 -25.96 -8.82 4.90
C HIS A 93 -25.98 -7.50 5.68
N GLU A 94 -25.06 -7.32 6.64
CA GLU A 94 -24.92 -6.07 7.42
C GLU A 94 -24.51 -4.85 6.58
N LEU A 95 -23.85 -5.03 5.43
CA LEU A 95 -23.41 -3.92 4.58
C LEU A 95 -24.48 -3.45 3.58
N HIS A 96 -25.54 -4.23 3.41
CA HIS A 96 -26.56 -4.01 2.37
C HIS A 96 -27.95 -3.68 2.95
N ASP A 97 -28.02 -3.44 4.26
CA ASP A 97 -29.16 -2.91 5.02
C ASP A 97 -28.82 -1.50 5.54
#